data_AF-X1TW97-F1
#
_entry.id   AF-X1TW97-F1
#
_cell.length_a   1.000
_cell.length_b   1.000
_cell.length_c   1.000
_cell.angle_alpha   90.00
_cell.angle_beta   90.00
_cell.angle_gamma   90.00
#
_symmetry.space_group_name_H-M   'P 1'
#
loop_
_entity.id
_entity.type
_entity.pdbx_description
1 polymer ?
#
loop_
_entity_poly.entity_id
_entity_poly.type
_entity_poly.pdbx_seq_one_letter_code
_entity_poly.pdbx_strand_id
1 'polypeptide(L)' 'QIKFFKRLAPNGANGQLITTSNHVGTHLDGSLHFCTHGRDIASVPLDDLVGPAAVVHKWAKLESGGLMVGLNRTS' A
#
# COMPACT_ATOMS: atom_id res chain seq x y z
N GLN A 1 4.88 9.30 -13.25
CA GLN A 1 4.96 9.38 -14.73
C GLN A 1 4.69 8.01 -15.32
N ILE A 2 3.93 7.93 -16.41
CA ILE A 2 3.66 6.70 -17.15
C ILE A 2 4.08 6.91 -18.60
N LYS A 3 4.85 5.98 -19.17
CA LYS A 3 5.30 6.01 -20.57
C LYS A 3 5.11 4.65 -21.21
N PHE A 4 4.56 4.62 -22.42
CA PHE A 4 4.49 3.41 -23.23
C PHE A 4 5.78 3.25 -24.02
N PHE A 5 6.44 2.09 -23.90
CA PHE A 5 7.59 1.73 -24.73
C PHE A 5 7.29 0.61 -25.74
N LYS A 6 6.15 -0.09 -25.57
CA LYS A 6 5.59 -1.04 -26.54
C LYS A 6 4.07 -0.88 -26.63
N ARG A 7 3.51 -1.10 -27.82
CA ARG A 7 2.06 -1.05 -28.08
C ARG A 7 1.58 -2.39 -28.66
N LEU A 8 0.36 -2.78 -28.32
CA LEU A 8 -0.22 -4.08 -28.70
C LEU A 8 -0.19 -4.32 -30.21
N ALA A 9 -0.67 -3.36 -31.02
CA ALA A 9 -0.80 -3.53 -32.47
C ALA A 9 0.53 -3.86 -33.19
N PRO A 10 1.64 -3.13 -32.98
CA PRO A 10 2.91 -3.45 -33.63
C PRO A 10 3.76 -4.50 -32.91
N ASN A 11 3.53 -4.77 -31.62
CA ASN A 11 4.46 -5.58 -30.80
C ASN A 11 3.87 -6.86 -30.20
N GLY A 12 2.57 -7.12 -30.37
CA GLY A 12 1.87 -8.26 -29.77
C GLY A 12 1.61 -8.13 -28.26
N ALA A 13 2.06 -7.04 -27.62
CA ALA A 13 1.82 -6.73 -26.21
C ALA A 13 1.97 -5.23 -25.91
N ASN A 14 1.36 -4.75 -24.83
CA ASN A 14 1.61 -3.41 -24.31
C ASN A 14 2.69 -3.45 -23.23
N GLY A 15 3.66 -2.54 -23.30
CA GLY A 15 4.72 -2.39 -22.31
C GLY A 15 4.74 -0.95 -21.79
N GLN A 16 4.68 -0.78 -20.47
CA GLN A 16 4.72 0.51 -19.81
C GLN A 16 5.90 0.59 -18.85
N LEU A 17 6.56 1.75 -18.84
CA LEU A 17 7.43 2.17 -17.77
C LEU A 17 6.63 3.09 -16.84
N ILE A 18 6.54 2.70 -15.58
CA ILE A 18 5.80 3.42 -14.55
C ILE A 18 6.82 3.91 -13.51
N THR A 19 6.80 5.21 -13.25
CA THR A 19 7.61 5.84 -12.20
C THR A 19 6.69 6.54 -11.24
N THR A 20 6.73 6.15 -9.97
CA THR A 20 5.90 6.72 -8.91
C THR A 20 6.62 6.66 -7.58
N SER A 21 6.15 7.45 -6.61
CA SER A 21 6.43 7.20 -5.19
C SER A 21 5.73 5.91 -4.75
N ASN A 22 6.26 5.25 -3.73
CA ASN A 22 5.62 4.11 -3.08
C ASN A 22 4.35 4.52 -2.30
N HIS A 23 4.25 5.79 -1.91
CA HIS A 23 3.08 6.35 -1.22
C HIS A 23 2.09 6.92 -2.23
N VAL A 24 1.44 6.03 -2.99
CA VAL A 24 0.40 6.41 -3.96
C VAL A 24 -0.73 5.39 -3.94
N GLY A 25 -1.98 5.87 -3.95
CA GLY A 25 -3.16 4.99 -3.96
C GLY A 25 -3.29 4.12 -2.70
N THR A 26 -3.91 2.95 -2.83
CA THR A 26 -3.88 1.92 -1.79
C THR A 26 -2.47 1.35 -1.71
N HIS A 27 -1.78 1.61 -0.61
CA HIS A 27 -0.38 1.22 -0.39
C HIS A 27 -0.17 0.72 1.04
N LEU A 28 1.04 0.22 1.31
CA LEU A 28 1.45 -0.29 2.61
C LEU A 28 2.80 0.33 2.99
N ASP A 29 2.89 0.78 4.23
CA ASP A 29 4.11 1.38 4.79
C ASP A 29 4.89 0.36 5.62
N GLY A 30 6.16 0.18 5.30
CA GLY A 30 7.09 -0.60 6.13
C GLY A 30 7.56 0.21 7.34
N SER A 31 8.03 -0.45 8.39
CA SER A 31 8.52 0.24 9.61
C SER A 31 9.65 1.22 9.32
N LEU A 32 10.48 0.94 8.32
CA LEU A 32 11.55 1.84 7.86
C LEU A 32 11.04 3.23 7.43
N HIS A 33 9.76 3.35 7.03
CA HIS A 33 9.16 4.62 6.67
C HIS A 33 9.12 5.61 7.85
N PHE A 34 9.02 5.11 9.09
CA PHE A 34 8.90 5.92 10.31
C PHE A 34 10.08 5.77 11.28
N CYS A 35 10.85 4.68 11.17
CA CYS A 35 11.95 4.34 12.06
C CYS A 35 13.17 3.93 11.23
N THR A 36 14.27 4.67 11.32
CA THR A 36 15.48 4.43 10.52
C THR A 36 16.12 3.06 10.73
N HIS A 37 15.88 2.42 11.89
CA HIS A 37 16.34 1.06 12.19
C HIS A 37 15.23 0.01 12.00
N GLY A 38 14.09 0.41 11.44
CA GLY A 38 12.96 -0.47 11.16
C GLY A 38 13.24 -1.40 9.98
N ARG A 39 12.44 -2.45 9.87
CA ARG A 39 12.48 -3.38 8.73
C ARG A 39 12.03 -2.68 7.45
N ASP A 40 12.70 -3.00 6.34
CA ASP A 40 12.21 -2.64 5.01
C ASP A 40 10.89 -3.37 4.68
N ILE A 41 10.20 -2.92 3.64
CA ILE A 41 8.88 -3.44 3.26
C ILE A 41 8.91 -4.90 2.77
N ALA A 42 10.00 -5.33 2.12
CA ALA A 42 10.14 -6.70 1.63
C ALA A 42 10.44 -7.69 2.77
N SER A 43 10.97 -7.20 3.89
CA SER A 43 11.25 -7.96 5.10
C SER A 43 10.04 -8.15 6.03
N VAL A 44 8.86 -7.63 5.68
CA VAL A 44 7.62 -7.87 6.44
C VAL A 44 7.08 -9.27 6.10
N PRO A 45 6.91 -10.19 7.08
CA PRO A 45 6.33 -11.51 6.83
C PRO A 45 4.91 -11.40 6.27
N LEU A 46 4.59 -12.20 5.25
CA LEU A 46 3.26 -12.19 4.63
C LEU A 46 2.14 -12.57 5.61
N ASP A 47 2.46 -13.41 6.61
CA ASP A 47 1.51 -13.80 7.67
C ASP A 47 1.10 -12.61 8.55
N ASP A 48 1.90 -11.53 8.62
CA ASP A 48 1.51 -10.30 9.30
C ASP A 48 0.46 -9.50 8.51
N LEU A 49 0.30 -9.79 7.21
CA LEU A 49 -0.57 -9.06 6.28
C LEU A 49 -1.91 -9.76 6.02
N VAL A 50 -2.10 -10.96 6.56
CA VAL A 50 -3.31 -11.77 6.35
C VAL A 50 -3.88 -12.20 7.71
N GLY A 51 -5.11 -11.77 7.98
CA GLY A 51 -5.81 -12.18 9.18
C GLY A 51 -7.18 -11.53 9.30
N PRO A 52 -7.98 -11.92 10.32
CA PRO A 52 -9.22 -11.25 10.64
C PRO A 52 -8.96 -9.76 10.93
N ALA A 53 -9.76 -8.89 10.32
CA ALA A 53 -9.75 -7.46 10.59
C ALA A 53 -11.16 -6.99 10.89
N ALA A 54 -11.29 -6.05 11.83
CA ALA A 54 -12.56 -5.41 12.14
C ALA A 54 -12.66 -4.07 11.40
N VAL A 55 -13.82 -3.81 10.78
CA VAL A 55 -14.13 -2.50 10.21
C VAL A 55 -14.87 -1.69 11.27
N VAL A 56 -14.23 -0.64 11.76
CA VAL A 56 -14.86 0.31 12.70
C VAL A 56 -15.28 1.55 11.94
N HIS A 57 -16.57 1.84 11.92
CA HIS A 57 -17.11 3.03 11.28
C HIS A 57 -17.22 4.18 12.30
N LYS A 58 -16.46 5.27 12.11
CA LYS A 58 -16.52 6.48 12.94
C LYS A 58 -17.02 7.67 12.11
N TRP A 59 -18.33 7.85 12.01
CA TRP A 59 -18.94 8.90 11.16
C TRP A 59 -19.49 10.10 11.94
N ALA A 60 -19.21 10.23 13.23
CA ALA A 60 -19.62 11.41 14.00
C ALA A 60 -18.65 11.71 15.16
N LYS A 61 -17.37 11.96 14.84
CA LYS A 61 -16.45 12.87 15.58
C LYS A 61 -15.08 12.98 14.88
N LEU A 62 -15.07 13.34 13.60
CA LEU A 62 -13.84 13.68 12.88
C LEU A 62 -14.12 14.92 12.04
N GLU A 63 -13.88 16.10 12.63
CA GLU A 63 -13.41 17.19 11.79
C GLU A 63 -12.02 16.76 11.29
N SER A 64 -11.90 16.62 9.96
CA SER A 64 -10.80 16.00 9.19
C SER A 64 -10.82 14.46 9.13
N GLY A 65 -11.33 13.95 8.01
CA GLY A 65 -11.53 12.53 7.74
C GLY A 65 -10.24 11.76 7.42
N GLY A 66 -10.12 10.58 8.03
CA GLY A 66 -9.20 9.52 7.64
C GLY A 66 -9.74 8.17 8.10
N LEU A 67 -9.79 7.19 7.20
CA LEU A 67 -10.09 5.79 7.52
C LEU A 67 -8.78 5.13 7.98
N MET A 68 -8.68 4.75 9.25
CA MET A 68 -7.55 4.00 9.80
C MET A 68 -7.98 2.54 10.04
N VAL A 69 -7.45 1.60 9.26
CA VAL A 69 -7.61 0.15 9.49
C VAL A 69 -6.47 -0.30 10.42
N GLY A 70 -6.80 -0.68 11.65
CA GLY A 70 -5.85 -1.25 12.62
C GLY A 70 -6.05 -2.75 12.76
N LEU A 71 -4.99 -3.54 12.62
CA LEU A 71 -4.98 -4.96 12.96
C LEU A 71 -4.87 -5.10 14.48
N ASN A 72 -5.91 -5.62 15.13
CA ASN A 72 -5.88 -5.92 16.57
C ASN A 72 -5.34 -7.35 16.75
N ARG A 73 -4.21 -7.53 17.43
CA ARG A 73 -3.84 -8.83 18.01
C ARG A 73 -4.39 -8.91 19.42
N THR A 74 -5.31 -9.84 19.65
CA THR A 74 -5.62 -10.35 20.99
C THR A 74 -4.61 -11.42 21.36
N SER A 75 -3.82 -11.19 22.40
CA SER A 75 -3.25 -12.21 23.28
C SER A 75 -3.54 -11.80 24.71
#